data_AF-A0A7C1U9H6-F1
#
_entry.id   AF-A0A7C1U9H6-F1
#
_cell.length_a   1.000
_cell.length_b   1.000
_cell.length_c   1.000
_cell.angle_alpha   90.00
_cell.angle_beta   90.00
_cell.angle_gamma   90.00
#
_symmetry.space_group_name_H-M   'P 1'
#
loop_
_entity.id
_entity.type
_entity.pdbx_description
1 polymer ?
#
loop_
_entity_poly.entity_id
_entity_poly.type
_entity_poly.pdbx_seq_one_letter_code
_entity_poly.pdbx_strand_id
1 'polypeptide(L)'
;MKPITYKSKTGGVMLVSMLLALMALSLGGCMRRPTGIQILPMGNQDVLELTANDVVQVMRAAGFSDDQIYEHGAALRDGMARRGAVQVKIDDTYEAVFAAKGDSVYISTRSRGHFIYDINTGWQNVR
;
A
#
# COMPACT_ATOMS: atom_id res chain seq x y z
N MET A 1 -44.47 28.55 -54.76
CA MET A 1 -43.47 28.05 -53.79
C MET A 1 -44.11 26.90 -53.01
N LYS A 2 -43.54 25.68 -53.02
CA LYS A 2 -44.05 24.54 -52.23
C LYS A 2 -43.29 24.46 -50.90
N PRO A 3 -43.95 24.27 -49.75
CA PRO A 3 -43.24 24.12 -48.47
C PRO A 3 -42.62 22.73 -48.39
N ILE A 4 -41.34 22.68 -48.01
CA ILE A 4 -40.63 21.43 -47.74
C ILE A 4 -40.90 21.07 -46.28
N THR A 5 -41.64 20.00 -46.05
CA THR A 5 -41.91 19.50 -44.69
C THR A 5 -40.80 18.55 -44.26
N TYR A 6 -40.03 18.93 -43.24
CA TYR A 6 -38.99 18.10 -42.66
C TYR A 6 -39.59 17.05 -41.70
N LYS A 7 -39.56 15.77 -42.08
CA LYS A 7 -39.93 14.65 -41.19
C LYS A 7 -38.70 14.22 -40.37
N SER A 8 -38.54 14.80 -39.18
CA SER A 8 -37.64 14.29 -38.14
C SER A 8 -38.39 13.27 -37.27
N LYS A 9 -38.09 11.98 -37.39
CA LYS A 9 -38.65 10.96 -36.48
C LYS A 9 -37.64 9.94 -35.91
N THR A 10 -36.35 10.06 -36.21
CA THR A 10 -35.40 8.96 -35.89
C THR A 10 -34.15 9.39 -35.12
N GLY A 11 -33.76 10.67 -35.17
CA GLY A 11 -32.53 11.14 -34.52
C GLY A 11 -32.59 11.24 -32.99
N GLY A 12 -33.76 11.60 -32.44
CA GLY A 12 -33.93 11.77 -30.99
C GLY A 12 -33.81 10.47 -30.20
N VAL A 13 -34.31 9.36 -30.74
CA VAL A 13 -34.30 8.05 -30.07
C VAL A 13 -32.87 7.51 -29.95
N MET A 14 -32.04 7.69 -30.98
CA MET A 14 -30.62 7.31 -30.94
C MET A 14 -29.83 8.10 -29.89
N LEU A 15 -30.03 9.42 -29.82
CA LEU A 15 -29.34 10.27 -28.86
C LEU A 15 -29.69 9.90 -27.42
N VAL A 16 -30.97 9.65 -27.13
CA VAL A 16 -31.43 9.25 -25.80
C VAL A 16 -30.87 7.89 -25.41
N SER A 17 -30.83 6.92 -26.34
CA SER A 17 -30.27 5.59 -26.08
C SER A 17 -28.76 5.63 -25.80
N MET A 18 -28.01 6.46 -26.53
CA MET A 18 -26.57 6.64 -26.32
C MET A 18 -26.26 7.32 -24.99
N LEU A 19 -27.04 8.34 -24.60
CA LEU A 19 -26.94 8.99 -23.29
C LEU A 19 -27.25 8.03 -22.13
N LEU A 20 -28.26 7.16 -22.28
CA LEU A 20 -28.59 6.15 -21.26
C LEU A 20 -27.46 5.12 -21.09
N ALA A 21 -26.84 4.69 -22.19
CA ALA A 21 -25.71 3.77 -22.15
C ALA A 21 -24.49 4.39 -21.44
N LEU A 22 -24.19 5.66 -21.73
CA LEU A 22 -23.12 6.41 -21.06
C LEU A 22 -23.37 6.57 -19.54
N MET A 23 -24.62 6.80 -19.12
CA MET A 23 -24.97 6.84 -17.70
C MET A 23 -24.82 5.47 -17.02
N ALA A 24 -25.19 4.38 -17.69
CA ALA A 24 -25.03 3.04 -17.13
C ALA A 24 -23.55 2.65 -16.92
N LEU A 25 -22.65 3.13 -17.78
CA LEU A 25 -21.20 2.94 -17.66
C LEU A 25 -20.57 3.75 -16.51
N SER A 26 -21.21 4.83 -16.07
CA SER A 26 -20.71 5.67 -14.96
C SER A 26 -20.93 5.06 -13.56
N LEU A 27 -21.78 4.03 -13.45
CA LEU A 27 -22.07 3.34 -12.19
C LEU A 27 -21.01 2.30 -11.78
N GLY A 28 -20.04 1.98 -12.65
CA GLY A 28 -18.97 1.02 -12.37
C GLY A 28 -17.72 1.59 -11.69
N GLY A 29 -17.68 2.89 -11.40
CA GLY A 29 -16.45 3.61 -11.02
C GLY A 29 -16.03 3.54 -9.55
N CYS A 30 -16.85 2.99 -8.65
CA CYS A 30 -16.54 2.94 -7.21
C CYS A 30 -15.95 1.57 -6.80
N MET A 31 -14.88 1.12 -7.45
CA MET A 31 -14.01 0.13 -6.83
C MET A 31 -13.28 0.81 -5.67
N ARG A 32 -13.86 0.73 -4.47
CA ARG A 32 -13.15 1.01 -3.22
C ARG A 32 -11.90 0.12 -3.21
N ARG A 33 -10.73 0.71 -3.49
CA ARG A 33 -9.46 0.03 -3.22
C ARG A 33 -9.46 -0.34 -1.73
N PRO A 34 -9.04 -1.55 -1.35
CA PRO A 34 -8.91 -1.89 0.06
C PRO A 34 -7.99 -0.87 0.72
N THR A 35 -8.58 0.01 1.52
CA THR A 35 -7.93 0.95 2.42
C THR A 35 -7.42 0.13 3.60
N GLY A 36 -6.11 -0.04 3.69
CA GLY A 36 -5.50 -0.95 4.67
C GLY A 36 -3.99 -0.99 4.55
N ILE A 37 -3.36 -1.66 5.51
CA ILE A 37 -1.91 -1.84 5.55
C ILE A 37 -1.53 -2.89 4.50
N GLN A 38 -0.55 -2.57 3.67
CA GLN A 38 0.02 -3.48 2.68
C GLN A 38 1.49 -3.70 3.01
N ILE A 39 1.89 -4.96 3.12
CA ILE A 39 3.26 -5.39 3.36
C ILE A 39 3.86 -5.88 2.04
N LEU A 40 4.86 -5.18 1.54
CA LEU A 40 5.44 -5.37 0.21
C LEU A 40 6.93 -5.74 0.34
N PRO A 41 7.29 -7.03 0.24
CA PRO A 41 8.69 -7.45 0.22
C PRO A 41 9.43 -6.89 -1.00
N MET A 42 10.61 -6.30 -0.75
CA MET A 42 11.47 -5.70 -1.76
C MET A 42 12.84 -6.38 -1.75
N GLY A 43 13.47 -6.50 -2.91
CA GLY A 43 14.82 -7.07 -2.99
C GLY A 43 15.85 -6.15 -2.33
N ASN A 44 16.70 -6.75 -1.50
CA ASN A 44 17.85 -6.11 -0.86
C ASN A 44 19.08 -7.02 -0.99
N GLN A 45 20.27 -6.48 -0.78
CA GLN A 45 21.51 -7.26 -0.85
C GLN A 45 21.64 -8.25 0.31
N ASP A 46 21.27 -7.81 1.51
CA ASP A 46 21.29 -8.61 2.72
C ASP A 46 19.88 -9.09 3.06
N VAL A 47 19.77 -10.30 3.63
CA VAL A 47 18.54 -10.83 4.24
C VAL A 47 18.77 -11.00 5.73
N LEU A 48 17.69 -10.93 6.52
CA LEU A 48 17.79 -11.06 7.97
C LEU A 48 16.59 -11.80 8.52
N GLU A 49 16.85 -12.86 9.27
CA GLU A 49 15.82 -13.60 10.00
C GLU A 49 15.55 -12.90 11.33
N LEU A 50 14.35 -12.33 11.46
CA LEU A 50 13.92 -11.65 12.67
C LEU A 50 13.18 -12.62 13.59
N THR A 51 13.49 -12.57 14.89
CA THR A 51 12.65 -13.25 15.88
C THR A 51 11.31 -12.54 16.03
N ALA A 52 10.34 -13.19 16.66
CA ALA A 52 9.05 -12.56 16.94
C ALA A 52 9.19 -11.31 17.82
N ASN A 53 10.15 -11.30 18.74
CA ASN A 53 10.41 -10.14 19.58
C ASN A 53 10.99 -8.98 18.77
N ASP A 54 11.95 -9.25 17.87
CA ASP A 54 12.55 -8.23 17.01
C ASP A 54 11.48 -7.56 16.14
N VAL A 55 10.58 -8.35 15.54
CA VAL A 55 9.43 -7.86 14.77
C VAL A 55 8.59 -6.88 15.58
N VAL A 56 8.23 -7.24 16.82
CA VAL A 56 7.46 -6.37 17.71
C VAL A 56 8.22 -5.07 17.99
N GLN A 57 9.52 -5.14 18.27
CA GLN A 57 10.35 -3.95 18.54
C GLN A 57 10.35 -3.02 17.32
N VAL A 58 10.71 -3.54 16.14
CA VAL A 58 10.87 -2.70 14.93
C VAL A 58 9.54 -2.12 14.45
N MET A 59 8.45 -2.87 14.51
CA MET A 59 7.14 -2.37 14.12
C MET A 59 6.58 -1.35 15.12
N ARG A 60 6.75 -1.56 16.42
CA ARG A 60 6.28 -0.60 17.43
C ARG A 60 7.02 0.73 17.34
N ALA A 61 8.34 0.69 17.10
CA ALA A 61 9.12 1.89 16.83
C ALA A 61 8.61 2.62 15.57
N ALA A 62 8.29 1.85 14.53
CA ALA A 62 7.71 2.39 13.31
C ALA A 62 6.27 2.92 13.46
N GLY A 63 5.63 2.67 14.60
CA GLY A 63 4.33 3.24 14.96
C GLY A 63 3.12 2.37 14.70
N PHE A 64 3.33 1.09 14.42
CA PHE A 64 2.24 0.13 14.34
C PHE A 64 1.71 -0.21 15.73
N SER A 65 0.39 -0.36 15.85
CA SER A 65 -0.26 -0.83 17.08
C SER A 65 -0.06 -2.32 17.29
N ASP A 66 -0.30 -2.82 18.50
CA ASP A 66 -0.16 -4.25 18.80
C ASP A 66 -1.06 -5.13 17.92
N ASP A 67 -2.28 -4.67 17.59
CA ASP A 67 -3.18 -5.37 16.65
C ASP A 67 -2.61 -5.44 15.24
N GLN A 68 -2.02 -4.34 14.75
CA GLN A 68 -1.38 -4.29 13.43
C GLN A 68 -0.12 -5.16 13.39
N ILE A 69 0.62 -5.24 14.50
CA ILE A 69 1.78 -6.11 14.66
C ILE A 69 1.35 -7.58 14.64
N TYR A 70 0.27 -7.90 15.34
CA TYR A 70 -0.30 -9.24 15.33
C TYR A 70 -0.73 -9.66 13.91
N GLU A 71 -1.41 -8.77 13.18
CA GLU A 71 -1.93 -9.05 11.85
C GLU A 71 -0.83 -9.13 10.77
N HIS A 72 0.18 -8.26 10.85
CA HIS A 72 1.14 -8.07 9.75
C HIS A 72 2.59 -8.47 10.08
N GLY A 73 2.91 -8.74 11.35
CA GLY A 73 4.26 -9.04 11.80
C GLY A 73 4.85 -10.29 11.14
N ALA A 74 4.03 -11.31 10.91
CA ALA A 74 4.47 -12.50 10.19
C ALA A 74 4.91 -12.17 8.75
N ALA A 75 4.15 -11.33 8.04
CA ALA A 75 4.49 -10.92 6.67
C ALA A 75 5.77 -10.07 6.63
N LEU A 76 5.99 -9.21 7.63
CA LEU A 76 7.24 -8.46 7.76
C LEU A 76 8.43 -9.42 7.97
N ARG A 77 8.34 -10.33 8.95
CA ARG A 77 9.38 -11.31 9.26
C ARG A 77 9.77 -12.11 8.01
N ASP A 78 8.76 -12.63 7.34
CA ASP A 78 8.90 -13.45 6.13
C ASP A 78 9.51 -12.66 4.97
N GLY A 79 9.11 -11.38 4.80
CA GLY A 79 9.67 -10.49 3.80
C GLY A 79 11.15 -10.19 4.05
N MET A 80 11.52 -9.91 5.30
CA MET A 80 12.91 -9.68 5.71
C MET A 80 13.78 -10.92 5.50
N ALA A 81 13.29 -12.11 5.87
CA ALA A 81 14.04 -13.36 5.72
C ALA A 81 14.26 -13.76 4.26
N ARG A 82 13.29 -13.48 3.37
CA ARG A 82 13.36 -13.92 1.95
C ARG A 82 13.91 -12.87 0.99
N ARG A 83 13.68 -11.59 1.28
CA ARG A 83 13.96 -10.48 0.34
C ARG A 83 14.83 -9.40 0.96
N GLY A 84 14.91 -9.35 2.29
CA GLY A 84 15.83 -8.48 2.99
C GLY A 84 15.40 -7.04 3.13
N ALA A 85 14.31 -6.64 2.46
CA ALA A 85 13.63 -5.39 2.74
C ALA A 85 12.12 -5.57 2.62
N VAL A 86 11.39 -4.74 3.34
CA VAL A 86 9.94 -4.69 3.34
C VAL A 86 9.50 -3.24 3.37
N GLN A 87 8.62 -2.91 2.45
CA GLN A 87 7.95 -1.62 2.40
C GLN A 87 6.52 -1.79 2.88
N VAL A 88 6.08 -0.86 3.72
CA VAL A 88 4.74 -0.82 4.28
C VAL A 88 4.01 0.40 3.75
N LYS A 89 2.85 0.16 3.13
CA LYS A 89 1.94 1.22 2.70
C LYS A 89 0.68 1.23 3.55
N ILE A 90 0.15 2.41 3.82
CA ILE A 90 -1.18 2.63 4.39
C ILE A 90 -1.92 3.55 3.43
N ASP A 91 -3.08 3.11 2.94
CA ASP A 91 -3.89 3.86 1.97
C ASP A 91 -3.07 4.35 0.76
N ASP A 92 -2.25 3.45 0.22
CA ASP A 92 -1.33 3.66 -0.90
C ASP A 92 -0.18 4.66 -0.65
N THR A 93 -0.05 5.18 0.57
CA THR A 93 1.05 6.04 1.01
C THR A 93 2.13 5.22 1.69
N TYR A 94 3.40 5.46 1.35
CA TYR A 94 4.53 4.83 2.05
C TYR A 94 4.60 5.30 3.51
N GLU A 95 4.43 4.37 4.44
CA GLU A 95 4.49 4.69 5.87
C GLU A 95 5.82 4.26 6.49
N ALA A 96 6.33 3.08 6.12
CA ALA A 96 7.61 2.58 6.63
C ALA A 96 8.37 1.73 5.60
N VAL A 97 9.69 1.71 5.72
CA VAL A 97 10.60 0.79 5.03
C VAL A 97 11.53 0.18 6.06
N PHE A 98 11.65 -1.15 6.01
CA PHE A 98 12.57 -1.96 6.80
C PHE A 98 13.58 -2.56 5.83
N ALA A 99 14.87 -2.43 6.09
CA ALA A 99 15.92 -2.98 5.24
C ALA A 99 17.05 -3.59 6.07
N ALA A 100 17.43 -4.81 5.76
CA ALA A 100 18.55 -5.49 6.39
C ALA A 100 19.89 -4.90 5.93
N LYS A 101 20.86 -4.87 6.83
CA LYS A 101 22.26 -4.62 6.53
C LYS A 101 23.11 -5.32 7.59
N GLY A 102 23.75 -6.43 7.22
CA GLY A 102 24.30 -7.38 8.20
C GLY A 102 23.24 -7.77 9.24
N ASP A 103 23.60 -7.66 10.52
CA ASP A 103 22.74 -8.00 11.67
C ASP A 103 21.82 -6.84 12.11
N SER A 104 21.68 -5.80 11.28
CA SER A 104 20.89 -4.62 11.59
C SER A 104 19.70 -4.43 10.65
N VAL A 105 18.61 -3.91 11.18
CA VAL A 105 17.45 -3.40 10.45
C VAL A 105 17.51 -1.88 10.45
N TYR A 106 17.64 -1.31 9.25
CA TYR A 106 17.43 0.10 8.99
C TYR A 106 15.93 0.34 8.79
N ILE A 107 15.37 1.24 9.59
CA ILE A 107 13.95 1.55 9.60
C ILE A 107 13.80 3.01 9.20
N SER A 108 13.04 3.27 8.15
CA SER A 108 12.70 4.61 7.71
C SER A 108 11.20 4.77 7.74
N THR A 109 10.70 5.74 8.50
CA THR A 109 9.27 6.02 8.59
C THR A 109 8.93 7.40 8.08
N ARG A 110 7.70 7.56 7.60
CA ARG A 110 7.20 8.86 7.16
C ARG A 110 7.02 9.83 8.33
N SER A 111 6.51 9.33 9.45
CA SER A 111 6.02 10.16 10.56
C SER A 111 6.97 10.27 11.76
N ARG A 112 7.94 9.34 11.91
CA ARG A 112 8.78 9.25 13.12
C ARG A 112 10.29 9.30 12.86
N GLY A 113 10.71 9.41 11.60
CA GLY A 113 12.13 9.48 11.24
C GLY A 113 12.78 8.12 11.00
N HIS A 114 14.08 8.04 11.29
CA HIS A 114 14.93 6.90 10.96
C HIS A 114 15.51 6.25 12.22
N PHE A 115 15.57 4.93 12.22
CA PHE A 115 16.07 4.13 13.33
C PHE A 115 16.98 3.02 12.81
N ILE A 116 17.89 2.57 13.67
CA ILE A 116 18.69 1.39 13.42
C ILE A 116 18.50 0.45 14.61
N TYR A 117 18.07 -0.78 14.32
CA TYR A 117 17.91 -1.84 15.29
C TYR A 117 18.88 -2.97 14.96
N ASP A 118 19.82 -3.26 15.85
CA ASP A 118 20.71 -4.40 15.73
C ASP A 118 20.10 -5.59 16.50
N ILE A 119 20.04 -6.78 15.90
CA ILE A 119 19.37 -7.93 16.53
C ILE A 119 20.12 -8.48 17.75
N ASN A 120 21.42 -8.16 17.87
CA ASN A 120 22.26 -8.64 18.97
C ASN A 120 22.32 -7.62 20.12
N THR A 121 22.26 -6.33 19.81
CA THR A 121 22.52 -5.24 20.77
C THR A 121 21.33 -4.28 20.96
N GLY A 122 20.29 -4.39 20.14
CA GLY A 122 19.08 -3.58 20.22
C GLY A 122 19.20 -2.22 19.53
N TRP A 123 18.49 -1.22 20.06
CA TRP A 123 18.40 0.13 19.49
C TRP A 123 19.75 0.85 19.50
N GLN A 124 20.18 1.31 18.32
CA GLN A 124 21.40 2.09 18.19
C GLN A 124 21.09 3.57 18.35
N ASN A 125 21.94 4.30 19.08
CA ASN A 125 21.86 5.76 19.15
C ASN A 125 22.27 6.35 17.79
N VAL A 126 21.28 6.70 16.97
CA VAL A 126 21.50 7.44 15.74
C VAL A 126 21.51 8.94 16.13
N ARG A 127 22.71 9.51 16.28
CA ARG A 127 22.91 10.95 16.49
C ARG A 127 22.77 11.72 15.18
#